data_AF-A0A1Q7YWL7-F1
#
_entry.id   AF-A0A1Q7YWL7-F1
#
_cell.length_a   1.000
_cell.length_b   1.000
_cell.length_c   1.000
_cell.angle_alpha   90.00
_cell.angle_beta   90.00
_cell.angle_gamma   90.00
#
_symmetry.space_group_name_H-M   'P 1'
#
loop_
_entity.id
_entity.type
_entity.pdbx_description
1 polymer ?
#
loop_
_entity_poly.entity_id
_entity_poly.type
_entity_poly.pdbx_seq_one_letter_code
_entity_poly.pdbx_strand_id
1 'polypeptide(L)'
;MSRNLVLDEVKKILAVAQKEGHQVYLIFKLMAGYGLRLGEVVGTDPRRWDYATRKSVRRESSLKGLQVEELNGDEIVVHQSGGRSQKRALLPELTNELREHIGKRTRGRIFELSVSRVEQLAREYAKESGLADWKEIHPHMFHDFYERHEGVLPDLLEAKLERPTTSVEIDSHEAAQAALLELGNILGFDTYTSDPSKDPGRQFYEVVDAEGYGGYSGVIPRNLGQIATLETIPDFAPERVLESARDIDVIWFKEDLPVVCFEVEHTTNVKQGLLRQFQISKQVPNARFFVIAPEEQRAKFEKEVGTYPFRQIRNRYTFKTYPEFIEFYDWAWKFHEAKSKFQLHL
;
A
#
# COMPACT_ATOMS: atom_id res chain seq x y z
N MET A 1 -8.25 -9.55 -7.37
CA MET A 1 -6.83 -9.34 -7.00
C MET A 1 -6.85 -8.34 -5.87
N SER A 2 -6.20 -8.60 -4.74
CA SER A 2 -6.34 -7.70 -3.58
C SER A 2 -5.37 -6.54 -3.75
N ARG A 3 -5.89 -5.32 -3.80
CA ARG A 3 -5.07 -4.12 -3.66
C ARG A 3 -4.73 -3.91 -2.17
N ASN A 4 -3.70 -3.13 -1.91
CA ASN A 4 -3.31 -2.76 -0.57
C ASN A 4 -3.80 -1.36 -0.22
N LEU A 5 -4.28 -1.17 1.02
CA LEU A 5 -4.57 0.18 1.52
C LEU A 5 -3.27 0.97 1.71
N VAL A 6 -3.24 2.23 1.27
CA VAL A 6 -2.18 3.19 1.64
C VAL A 6 -2.58 4.01 2.87
N LEU A 7 -1.64 4.69 3.52
CA LEU A 7 -1.91 5.40 4.78
C LEU A 7 -3.04 6.44 4.67
N ASP A 8 -3.06 7.23 3.61
CA ASP A 8 -4.11 8.24 3.36
C ASP A 8 -5.50 7.60 3.29
N GLU A 9 -5.63 6.45 2.63
CA GLU A 9 -6.88 5.72 2.53
C GLU A 9 -7.34 5.18 3.89
N VAL A 10 -6.42 4.61 4.68
CA VAL A 10 -6.70 4.14 6.03
C VAL A 10 -7.20 5.30 6.90
N LYS A 11 -6.56 6.47 6.85
CA LYS A 11 -6.98 7.67 7.59
C LYS A 11 -8.35 8.15 7.18
N LYS A 12 -8.61 8.25 5.88
CA LYS A 12 -9.92 8.67 5.38
C LYS A 12 -11.02 7.73 5.83
N ILE A 13 -10.78 6.41 5.82
CA ILE A 13 -11.74 5.42 6.32
C ILE A 13 -11.92 5.55 7.85
N LEU A 14 -10.83 5.69 8.62
CA LEU A 14 -10.90 5.84 10.07
C LEU A 14 -11.63 7.14 10.48
N ALA A 15 -11.45 8.23 9.74
CA ALA A 15 -12.16 9.49 9.98
C ALA A 15 -13.68 9.37 9.77
N VAL A 16 -14.12 8.57 8.79
CA VAL A 16 -15.55 8.25 8.61
C VAL A 16 -16.02 7.34 9.75
N ALA A 17 -15.29 6.26 10.05
CA ALA A 17 -15.63 5.33 11.12
C ALA A 17 -15.75 6.03 12.48
N GLN A 18 -14.88 6.99 12.78
CA GLN A 18 -14.91 7.77 14.01
C GLN A 18 -16.21 8.58 14.16
N LYS A 19 -16.72 9.13 13.06
CA LYS A 19 -17.97 9.92 13.03
C LYS A 19 -19.21 9.05 13.10
N GLU A 20 -19.20 7.91 12.42
CA GLU A 20 -20.41 7.11 12.17
C GLU A 20 -20.56 5.86 13.04
N GLY A 21 -19.45 5.33 13.57
CA GLY A 21 -19.45 4.05 14.28
C GLY A 21 -18.22 3.84 15.15
N HIS A 22 -18.24 4.41 16.36
CA HIS A 22 -17.12 4.35 17.32
C HIS A 22 -16.60 2.92 17.60
N GLN A 23 -17.46 1.90 17.57
CA GLN A 23 -17.03 0.50 17.71
C GLN A 23 -16.13 0.04 16.57
N VAL A 24 -16.51 0.33 15.33
CA VAL A 24 -15.77 -0.09 14.13
C VAL A 24 -14.50 0.71 13.98
N TYR A 25 -14.52 1.99 14.36
CA TYR A 25 -13.32 2.82 14.50
C TYR A 25 -12.26 2.13 15.38
N LEU A 26 -12.62 1.72 16.59
CA LEU A 26 -11.71 1.01 17.51
C LEU A 26 -11.24 -0.34 16.97
N ILE A 27 -12.13 -1.08 16.28
CA ILE A 27 -11.77 -2.34 15.61
C ILE A 27 -10.69 -2.08 14.55
N PHE A 28 -10.90 -1.11 13.65
CA PHE A 28 -9.94 -0.79 12.61
C PHE A 28 -8.62 -0.26 13.16
N LYS A 29 -8.62 0.51 14.26
CA LYS A 29 -7.37 0.89 14.98
C LYS A 29 -6.59 -0.32 15.49
N LEU A 30 -7.28 -1.28 16.11
CA LEU A 30 -6.64 -2.51 16.60
C LEU A 30 -6.07 -3.35 15.45
N MET A 31 -6.74 -3.36 14.30
CA MET A 31 -6.26 -4.08 13.12
C MET A 31 -5.07 -3.37 12.47
N ALA A 32 -5.21 -2.08 12.13
CA ALA A 32 -4.21 -1.31 11.39
C ALA A 32 -3.03 -0.83 12.23
N GLY A 33 -3.22 -0.60 13.53
CA GLY A 33 -2.16 -0.13 14.43
C GLY A 33 -1.51 -1.22 15.28
N TYR A 34 -2.17 -2.37 15.49
CA TYR A 34 -1.68 -3.44 16.36
C TYR A 34 -1.62 -4.83 15.72
N GLY A 35 -2.07 -4.96 14.46
CA GLY A 35 -1.94 -6.21 13.71
C GLY A 35 -2.81 -7.34 14.23
N LEU A 36 -3.93 -7.00 14.86
CA LEU A 36 -4.92 -7.99 15.26
C LEU A 36 -5.77 -8.37 14.06
N ARG A 37 -6.05 -9.66 13.91
CA ARG A 37 -6.98 -10.15 12.89
C ARG A 37 -8.41 -9.89 13.33
N LEU A 38 -9.32 -9.66 12.38
CA LEU A 38 -10.73 -9.36 12.69
C LEU A 38 -11.36 -10.39 13.64
N GLY A 39 -11.14 -11.68 13.40
CA GLY A 39 -11.66 -12.75 14.27
C GLY A 39 -11.06 -12.75 15.69
N GLU A 40 -9.84 -12.24 15.87
CA GLU A 40 -9.23 -12.06 17.19
C GLU A 40 -9.84 -10.88 17.93
N VAL A 41 -10.28 -9.84 17.19
CA VAL A 41 -10.93 -8.64 17.74
C VAL A 41 -12.37 -8.91 18.15
N VAL A 42 -13.24 -9.33 17.20
CA VAL A 42 -14.70 -9.45 17.43
C VAL A 42 -15.17 -10.87 17.76
N GLY A 43 -14.28 -11.86 17.61
CA GLY A 43 -14.60 -13.26 17.75
C GLY A 43 -15.23 -13.86 16.50
N THR A 44 -15.40 -15.17 16.49
CA THR A 44 -16.08 -15.90 15.41
C THR A 44 -17.16 -16.78 15.99
N ASP A 45 -18.30 -16.86 15.31
CA ASP A 45 -19.38 -17.73 15.73
C ASP A 45 -18.90 -19.19 15.74
N PRO A 46 -19.09 -19.96 16.83
CA PRO A 46 -18.77 -21.38 16.88
C PRO A 46 -19.53 -22.22 15.86
N ARG A 47 -20.50 -21.66 15.15
CA ARG A 47 -21.19 -22.30 14.02
C ARG A 47 -20.99 -21.51 12.73
N ARG A 48 -20.93 -22.22 11.61
CA ARG A 48 -20.99 -21.63 10.27
C ARG A 48 -22.14 -22.25 9.48
N TRP A 49 -22.72 -21.48 8.58
CA TRP A 49 -23.63 -22.02 7.59
C TRP A 49 -22.83 -22.74 6.52
N ASP A 50 -23.10 -24.04 6.34
CA ASP A 50 -22.56 -24.81 5.24
C ASP A 50 -23.53 -24.72 4.06
N TYR A 51 -23.09 -24.06 2.99
CA TYR A 51 -23.91 -23.83 1.79
C TYR A 51 -24.14 -25.11 0.98
N ALA A 52 -23.24 -26.09 1.06
CA ALA A 52 -23.39 -27.36 0.36
C ALA A 52 -24.43 -28.25 1.05
N THR A 53 -24.40 -28.29 2.38
CA THR A 53 -25.33 -29.13 3.18
C THR A 53 -26.57 -28.38 3.67
N ARG A 54 -26.63 -27.05 3.47
CA ARG A 54 -27.67 -26.13 3.98
C ARG A 54 -27.95 -26.31 5.48
N LYS A 55 -26.90 -26.54 6.26
CA LYS A 55 -26.98 -26.76 7.71
C LYS A 55 -25.99 -25.89 8.46
N SER A 56 -26.34 -25.57 9.70
CA SER A 56 -25.42 -24.98 10.66
C SER A 56 -24.47 -26.07 11.16
N VAL A 57 -23.18 -25.96 10.83
CA VAL A 57 -22.14 -26.89 11.28
C VAL A 57 -21.23 -26.20 12.29
N ARG A 58 -20.73 -26.95 13.28
CA ARG A 58 -19.74 -26.40 14.23
C ARG A 58 -18.44 -26.08 13.49
N ARG A 59 -17.86 -24.93 13.82
CA ARG A 59 -16.48 -24.61 13.43
C ARG A 59 -15.53 -25.43 14.30
N GLU A 60 -14.46 -25.93 13.69
CA GLU A 60 -13.40 -26.67 14.38
C GLU A 60 -12.62 -25.78 15.34
N SER A 61 -12.46 -24.49 15.01
CA SER A 61 -11.93 -23.46 15.90
C SER A 61 -12.80 -22.21 15.87
N SER A 62 -13.13 -21.69 17.05
CA SER A 62 -13.83 -20.41 17.22
C SER A 62 -13.03 -19.50 18.12
N LEU A 63 -12.71 -18.32 17.62
CA LEU A 63 -12.07 -17.25 18.39
C LEU A 63 -13.08 -16.57 19.31
N LYS A 64 -12.66 -16.31 20.55
CA LYS A 64 -13.49 -15.66 21.56
C LYS A 64 -13.73 -14.18 21.27
N GLY A 65 -12.86 -13.54 20.50
CA GLY A 65 -12.75 -12.08 20.44
C GLY A 65 -12.05 -11.54 21.68
N LEU A 66 -11.76 -10.24 21.70
CA LEU A 66 -11.17 -9.57 22.86
C LEU A 66 -12.18 -9.54 24.01
N GLN A 67 -11.73 -9.91 25.21
CA GLN A 67 -12.57 -9.95 26.41
C GLN A 67 -12.28 -8.76 27.33
N VAL A 68 -13.33 -8.26 27.98
CA VAL A 68 -13.26 -7.13 28.93
C VAL A 68 -12.35 -7.47 30.11
N GLU A 69 -12.47 -8.68 30.65
CA GLU A 69 -11.68 -9.17 31.78
C GLU A 69 -10.19 -9.39 31.46
N GLU A 70 -9.82 -9.29 30.18
CA GLU A 70 -8.47 -9.53 29.68
C GLU A 70 -7.71 -8.24 29.34
N LEU A 71 -8.35 -7.08 29.48
CA LEU A 71 -7.73 -5.76 29.39
C LEU A 71 -7.23 -5.32 30.79
N ASN A 72 -5.93 -5.41 31.03
CA ASN A 72 -5.30 -5.16 32.33
C ASN A 72 -4.23 -4.07 32.20
N GLY A 73 -4.42 -2.92 32.86
CA GLY A 73 -3.57 -1.76 32.59
C GLY A 73 -3.66 -1.40 31.11
N ASP A 74 -2.52 -1.17 30.47
CA ASP A 74 -2.41 -0.92 29.03
C ASP A 74 -1.98 -2.18 28.26
N GLU A 75 -2.31 -3.36 28.77
CA GLU A 75 -2.08 -4.63 28.08
C GLU A 75 -3.40 -5.38 27.86
N ILE A 76 -3.54 -6.01 26.70
CA ILE A 76 -4.68 -6.88 26.38
C ILE A 76 -4.22 -8.28 25.99
N VAL A 77 -4.95 -9.31 26.44
CA VAL A 77 -4.72 -10.69 26.00
C VAL A 77 -5.50 -10.94 24.70
N VAL A 78 -4.79 -11.39 23.66
CA VAL A 78 -5.35 -11.73 22.36
C VAL A 78 -5.31 -13.24 22.19
N HIS A 79 -6.47 -13.86 21.95
CA HIS A 79 -6.58 -15.30 21.67
C HIS A 79 -6.47 -15.56 20.17
N GLN A 80 -5.55 -16.44 19.80
CA GLN A 80 -5.27 -16.81 18.43
C GLN A 80 -5.83 -18.19 18.09
N SER A 81 -5.85 -18.51 16.79
CA SER A 81 -6.25 -19.84 16.33
C SER A 81 -5.31 -20.91 16.90
N GLY A 82 -5.86 -22.08 17.23
CA GLY A 82 -5.10 -23.18 17.84
C GLY A 82 -4.88 -23.05 19.35
N GLY A 83 -5.61 -22.15 20.03
CA GLY A 83 -5.60 -22.04 21.49
C GLY A 83 -4.39 -21.32 22.08
N ARG A 84 -3.60 -20.65 21.24
CA ARG A 84 -2.50 -19.77 21.68
C ARG A 84 -3.07 -18.44 22.14
N SER A 85 -2.37 -17.79 23.07
CA SER A 85 -2.69 -16.44 23.53
C SER A 85 -1.42 -15.60 23.60
N GLN A 86 -1.52 -14.32 23.23
CA GLN A 86 -0.42 -13.37 23.30
C GLN A 86 -0.87 -12.11 24.05
N LYS A 87 0.00 -11.55 24.87
CA LYS A 87 -0.21 -10.21 25.42
C LYS A 87 0.22 -9.15 24.41
N ARG A 88 -0.59 -8.12 24.25
CA ARG A 88 -0.30 -6.95 23.42
C ARG A 88 -0.37 -5.70 24.27
N ALA A 89 0.74 -4.96 24.30
CA ALA A 89 0.78 -3.63 24.88
C ALA A 89 0.04 -2.65 23.96
N LEU A 90 -0.81 -1.83 24.55
CA LEU A 90 -1.59 -0.78 23.91
C LEU A 90 -1.08 0.58 24.39
N LEU A 91 -1.36 1.61 23.61
CA LEU A 91 -1.11 2.98 24.06
C LEU A 91 -2.18 3.36 25.09
N PRO A 92 -1.83 4.16 26.11
CA PRO A 92 -2.79 4.50 27.16
C PRO A 92 -4.06 5.18 26.62
N GLU A 93 -3.95 6.01 25.59
CA GLU A 93 -5.12 6.67 24.99
C GLU A 93 -6.05 5.67 24.31
N LEU A 94 -5.54 4.68 23.56
CA LEU A 94 -6.40 3.63 23.01
C LEU A 94 -7.01 2.78 24.13
N THR A 95 -6.26 2.47 25.18
CA THR A 95 -6.80 1.77 26.35
C THR A 95 -7.96 2.56 26.97
N ASN A 96 -7.84 3.89 27.06
CA ASN A 96 -8.89 4.75 27.60
C ASN A 96 -10.12 4.77 26.68
N GLU A 97 -9.94 4.89 25.36
CA GLU A 97 -11.04 4.78 24.41
C GLU A 97 -11.76 3.42 24.50
N LEU A 98 -10.99 2.32 24.64
CA LEU A 98 -11.55 0.99 24.87
C LEU A 98 -12.34 0.93 26.18
N ARG A 99 -11.82 1.50 27.27
CA ARG A 99 -12.53 1.56 28.56
C ARG A 99 -13.81 2.38 28.49
N GLU A 100 -13.78 3.52 27.82
CA GLU A 100 -14.97 4.34 27.57
C GLU A 100 -16.02 3.55 26.78
N HIS A 101 -15.60 2.82 25.75
CA HIS A 101 -16.47 1.94 24.99
C HIS A 101 -17.02 0.74 25.80
N ILE A 102 -16.18 0.15 26.67
CA ILE A 102 -16.57 -0.93 27.58
C ILE A 102 -17.62 -0.45 28.59
N GLY A 103 -17.45 0.79 29.09
CA GLY A 103 -18.30 1.40 30.09
C GLY A 103 -18.21 0.65 31.42
N LYS A 104 -19.37 0.26 31.99
CA LYS A 104 -19.44 -0.42 33.30
C LYS A 104 -19.33 -1.95 33.22
N ARG A 105 -19.15 -2.51 32.01
CA ARG A 105 -19.03 -3.95 31.83
C ARG A 105 -17.73 -4.45 32.47
N THR A 106 -17.79 -5.64 33.08
CA THR A 106 -16.62 -6.27 33.73
C THR A 106 -16.25 -7.62 33.11
N ARG A 107 -17.10 -8.16 32.22
CA ARG A 107 -16.89 -9.44 31.55
C ARG A 107 -17.50 -9.45 30.14
N GLY A 108 -17.04 -10.38 29.31
CA GLY A 108 -17.57 -10.67 27.99
C GLY A 108 -16.81 -9.96 26.87
N ARG A 109 -17.32 -10.04 25.64
CA ARG A 109 -16.64 -9.44 24.49
C ARG A 109 -16.63 -7.91 24.59
N ILE A 110 -15.47 -7.31 24.29
CA ILE A 110 -15.35 -5.85 24.15
C ILE A 110 -16.32 -5.37 23.05
N PHE A 111 -16.25 -6.00 21.87
CA PHE A 111 -17.07 -5.68 20.70
C PHE A 111 -18.18 -6.70 20.47
N GLU A 112 -19.43 -6.21 20.40
CA GLU A 112 -20.62 -7.04 20.15
C GLU A 112 -21.05 -6.98 18.67
N LEU A 113 -20.08 -7.05 17.76
CA LEU A 113 -20.30 -7.06 16.32
C LEU A 113 -19.98 -8.43 15.72
N SER A 114 -20.67 -8.79 14.64
CA SER A 114 -20.32 -9.96 13.84
C SER A 114 -19.26 -9.59 12.81
N VAL A 115 -18.44 -10.58 12.43
CA VAL A 115 -17.45 -10.45 11.34
C VAL A 115 -18.11 -9.87 10.08
N SER A 116 -19.27 -10.40 9.67
CA SER A 116 -19.99 -9.94 8.48
C SER A 116 -20.48 -8.49 8.58
N ARG A 117 -20.86 -8.02 9.78
CA ARG A 117 -21.25 -6.60 9.94
C ARG A 117 -20.05 -5.68 9.81
N VAL A 118 -18.89 -6.07 10.34
CA VAL A 118 -17.64 -5.31 10.17
C VAL A 118 -17.19 -5.29 8.71
N GLU A 119 -17.32 -6.43 7.99
CA GLU A 119 -17.05 -6.49 6.54
C GLU A 119 -17.94 -5.55 5.72
N GLN A 120 -19.24 -5.48 6.06
CA GLN A 120 -20.16 -4.56 5.41
C GLN A 120 -19.78 -3.10 5.69
N LEU A 121 -19.51 -2.77 6.95
CA LEU A 121 -19.16 -1.41 7.37
C LEU A 121 -17.82 -0.94 6.79
N ALA A 122 -16.85 -1.84 6.59
CA ALA A 122 -15.60 -1.50 5.90
C ALA A 122 -15.83 -0.96 4.49
N ARG A 123 -16.75 -1.58 3.72
CA ARG A 123 -17.12 -1.13 2.38
C ARG A 123 -17.94 0.17 2.40
N GLU A 124 -18.86 0.29 3.35
CA GLU A 124 -19.68 1.49 3.53
C GLU A 124 -18.78 2.71 3.83
N TYR A 125 -17.87 2.59 4.80
CA TYR A 125 -16.96 3.68 5.15
C TYR A 125 -15.91 3.97 4.07
N ALA A 126 -15.44 2.96 3.33
CA ALA A 126 -14.60 3.18 2.15
C ALA A 126 -15.31 3.95 1.03
N LYS A 127 -16.60 3.70 0.85
CA LYS A 127 -17.40 4.42 -0.14
C LYS A 127 -17.60 5.88 0.26
N GLU A 128 -17.91 6.11 1.52
CA GLU A 128 -18.14 7.45 2.07
C GLU A 128 -16.84 8.27 2.17
N SER A 129 -15.70 7.61 2.32
CA SER A 129 -14.38 8.25 2.27
C SER A 129 -13.92 8.62 0.86
N GLY A 130 -14.70 8.27 -0.17
CA GLY A 130 -14.47 8.67 -1.56
C GLY A 130 -13.51 7.77 -2.34
N LEU A 131 -13.21 6.56 -1.87
CA LEU A 131 -12.37 5.61 -2.60
C LEU A 131 -13.13 5.09 -3.83
N ALA A 132 -12.51 5.15 -5.00
CA ALA A 132 -13.13 4.73 -6.27
C ALA A 132 -13.46 3.23 -6.31
N ASP A 133 -12.63 2.42 -5.65
CA ASP A 133 -12.67 0.95 -5.59
C ASP A 133 -13.14 0.42 -4.23
N TRP A 134 -13.97 1.21 -3.53
CA TRP A 134 -14.55 0.88 -2.21
C TRP A 134 -15.14 -0.53 -2.09
N LYS A 135 -15.56 -1.15 -3.21
CA LYS A 135 -16.14 -2.50 -3.26
C LYS A 135 -15.12 -3.60 -2.91
N GLU A 136 -13.85 -3.37 -3.23
CA GLU A 136 -12.77 -4.31 -2.97
C GLU A 136 -12.29 -4.22 -1.52
N ILE A 137 -12.63 -3.13 -0.82
CA ILE A 137 -12.21 -2.92 0.56
C ILE A 137 -12.82 -3.97 1.50
N HIS A 138 -11.97 -4.57 2.33
CA HIS A 138 -12.36 -5.53 3.34
C HIS A 138 -11.44 -5.46 4.56
N PRO A 139 -11.90 -5.89 5.75
CA PRO A 139 -11.17 -5.70 7.00
C PRO A 139 -9.74 -6.27 7.02
N HIS A 140 -9.48 -7.38 6.31
CA HIS A 140 -8.14 -7.98 6.26
C HIS A 140 -7.08 -6.99 5.75
N MET A 141 -7.44 -6.08 4.84
CA MET A 141 -6.52 -5.05 4.33
C MET A 141 -5.97 -4.11 5.41
N PHE A 142 -6.68 -3.94 6.53
CA PHE A 142 -6.18 -3.16 7.68
C PHE A 142 -5.09 -3.95 8.43
N HIS A 143 -5.25 -5.26 8.56
CA HIS A 143 -4.20 -6.14 9.09
C HIS A 143 -2.99 -6.16 8.15
N ASP A 144 -3.21 -6.30 6.84
CA ASP A 144 -2.15 -6.25 5.84
C ASP A 144 -1.45 -4.88 5.82
N PHE A 145 -2.20 -3.80 6.08
CA PHE A 145 -1.63 -2.48 6.30
C PHE A 145 -0.68 -2.49 7.50
N TYR A 146 -1.09 -3.02 8.66
CA TYR A 146 -0.19 -3.13 9.82
C TYR A 146 1.08 -3.93 9.49
N GLU A 147 0.95 -5.09 8.85
CA GLU A 147 2.09 -5.95 8.52
C GLU A 147 3.10 -5.23 7.63
N ARG A 148 2.61 -4.31 6.78
CA ARG A 148 3.44 -3.47 5.94
C ARG A 148 4.06 -2.27 6.68
N HIS A 149 3.43 -1.76 7.73
CA HIS A 149 3.84 -0.52 8.39
C HIS A 149 4.31 -0.74 9.85
N GLU A 150 4.67 -1.97 10.22
CA GLU A 150 5.23 -2.40 11.53
C GLU A 150 4.80 -1.55 12.76
N GLY A 151 3.52 -1.58 13.13
CA GLY A 151 3.09 -1.03 14.43
C GLY A 151 2.79 0.45 14.48
N VAL A 152 2.66 1.09 13.33
CA VAL A 152 2.33 2.50 13.30
C VAL A 152 0.80 2.71 13.31
N LEU A 153 0.32 3.47 14.29
CA LEU A 153 -1.09 3.76 14.52
C LEU A 153 -1.61 4.83 13.55
N PRO A 154 -2.45 4.48 12.56
CA PRO A 154 -2.77 5.38 11.46
C PRO A 154 -3.39 6.72 11.88
N ASP A 155 -4.21 6.74 12.94
CA ASP A 155 -4.86 7.96 13.45
C ASP A 155 -3.90 8.91 14.20
N LEU A 156 -2.76 8.39 14.64
CA LEU A 156 -1.70 9.19 15.27
C LEU A 156 -0.69 9.70 14.25
N LEU A 157 -0.83 9.29 12.99
CA LEU A 157 0.00 9.78 11.91
C LEU A 157 -0.73 10.95 11.29
N GLU A 158 -0.09 12.10 11.17
CA GLU A 158 -0.45 13.04 10.11
C GLU A 158 0.28 12.60 8.84
N ALA A 159 -0.44 12.39 7.74
CA ALA A 159 0.19 11.99 6.48
C ALA A 159 0.62 13.30 5.86
N LYS A 160 1.75 13.81 6.31
CA LYS A 160 2.46 14.76 5.48
C LYS A 160 3.30 13.88 4.56
N LEU A 161 2.86 13.76 3.31
CA LEU A 161 3.79 13.45 2.23
C LEU A 161 4.78 14.62 2.19
N GLU A 162 5.75 14.59 3.10
CA GLU A 162 6.76 15.61 3.18
C GLU A 162 7.72 15.34 2.03
N ARG A 163 7.86 16.36 1.19
CA ARG A 163 8.94 16.39 0.23
C ARG A 163 10.24 16.09 0.99
N PRO A 164 11.13 15.24 0.48
CA PRO A 164 12.47 15.15 1.06
C PRO A 164 13.07 16.56 1.08
N THR A 165 13.49 17.00 2.28
CA THR A 165 14.02 18.36 2.50
C THR A 165 15.28 18.63 1.69
N THR A 166 15.94 17.56 1.25
CA THR A 166 17.02 17.52 0.27
C THR A 166 16.55 16.89 -1.04
N SER A 167 17.19 17.24 -2.16
CA SER A 167 17.00 16.51 -3.42
C SER A 167 17.25 15.02 -3.21
N VAL A 168 16.38 14.17 -3.76
CA VAL A 168 16.57 12.71 -3.77
C VAL A 168 17.91 12.37 -4.42
N GLU A 169 18.67 11.47 -3.79
CA GLU A 169 19.91 10.94 -4.33
C GLU A 169 19.64 9.55 -4.92
N ILE A 170 19.92 9.38 -6.21
CA ILE A 170 19.82 8.07 -6.87
C ILE A 170 21.20 7.42 -6.85
N ASP A 171 21.47 6.70 -5.76
CA ASP A 171 22.72 5.99 -5.50
C ASP A 171 22.64 4.48 -5.82
N SER A 172 21.42 3.97 -6.02
CA SER A 172 21.12 2.55 -6.16
C SER A 172 19.96 2.32 -7.13
N HIS A 173 19.83 1.08 -7.60
CA HIS A 173 18.78 0.68 -8.54
C HIS A 173 17.40 0.78 -7.90
N GLU A 174 17.32 0.32 -6.66
CA GLU A 174 16.14 0.39 -5.82
C GLU A 174 15.72 1.85 -5.53
N ALA A 175 16.66 2.77 -5.26
CA ALA A 175 16.35 4.20 -5.10
C ALA A 175 15.72 4.82 -6.35
N ALA A 176 16.24 4.49 -7.54
CA ALA A 176 15.67 4.96 -8.80
C ALA A 176 14.24 4.43 -9.01
N GLN A 177 14.02 3.14 -8.74
CA GLN A 177 12.69 2.52 -8.83
C GLN A 177 11.70 3.19 -7.86
N ALA A 178 12.10 3.43 -6.60
CA ALA A 178 11.24 4.10 -5.62
C ALA A 178 10.83 5.51 -6.05
N ALA A 179 11.77 6.32 -6.53
CA ALA A 179 11.46 7.65 -7.05
C ALA A 179 10.50 7.61 -8.25
N LEU A 180 10.61 6.60 -9.12
CA LEU A 180 9.68 6.41 -10.25
C LEU A 180 8.28 6.02 -9.77
N LEU A 181 8.17 5.17 -8.74
CA LEU A 181 6.89 4.81 -8.13
C LEU A 181 6.22 6.02 -7.49
N GLU A 182 6.94 6.76 -6.63
CA GLU A 182 6.41 7.97 -5.98
C GLU A 182 5.99 9.02 -7.02
N LEU A 183 6.79 9.22 -8.06
CA LEU A 183 6.45 10.13 -9.15
C LEU A 183 5.16 9.71 -9.86
N GLY A 184 5.01 8.43 -10.20
CA GLY A 184 3.80 7.90 -10.83
C GLY A 184 2.56 8.15 -9.95
N ASN A 185 2.68 7.87 -8.66
CA ASN A 185 1.61 8.08 -7.67
C ASN A 185 1.21 9.58 -7.60
N ILE A 186 2.18 10.48 -7.54
CA ILE A 186 1.96 11.94 -7.50
C ILE A 186 1.26 12.44 -8.76
N LEU A 187 1.60 11.86 -9.91
CA LEU A 187 1.01 12.19 -11.20
C LEU A 187 -0.34 11.49 -11.44
N GLY A 188 -0.81 10.66 -10.51
CA GLY A 188 -2.13 10.01 -10.56
C GLY A 188 -2.17 8.74 -11.42
N PHE A 189 -1.04 8.06 -11.59
CA PHE A 189 -0.98 6.74 -12.21
C PHE A 189 -1.08 5.65 -11.14
N ASP A 190 -1.59 4.48 -11.55
CA ASP A 190 -1.37 3.25 -10.80
C ASP A 190 0.04 2.73 -11.11
N THR A 191 0.78 2.25 -10.12
CA THR A 191 2.20 1.92 -10.25
C THR A 191 2.50 0.49 -9.83
N TYR A 192 3.41 -0.15 -10.56
CA TYR A 192 3.87 -1.51 -10.33
C TYR A 192 5.41 -1.56 -10.37
N THR A 193 6.00 -2.50 -9.64
CA THR A 193 7.42 -2.84 -9.67
C THR A 193 7.62 -4.35 -9.79
N SER A 194 8.66 -4.78 -10.51
CA SER A 194 9.10 -6.17 -10.58
C SER A 194 9.73 -6.66 -9.27
N ASP A 195 10.14 -5.74 -8.40
CA ASP A 195 11.00 -6.00 -7.24
C ASP A 195 10.37 -5.59 -5.90
N PRO A 196 9.12 -6.04 -5.59
CA PRO A 196 8.33 -5.48 -4.49
C PRO A 196 8.98 -5.65 -3.10
N SER A 197 9.85 -6.65 -2.91
CA SER A 197 10.50 -6.90 -1.62
C SER A 197 11.76 -6.07 -1.38
N LYS A 198 12.23 -5.29 -2.37
CA LYS A 198 13.50 -4.56 -2.26
C LYS A 198 13.37 -3.32 -1.39
N ASP A 199 14.40 -3.06 -0.60
CA ASP A 199 14.52 -1.86 0.23
C ASP A 199 15.19 -0.73 -0.58
N PRO A 200 14.50 0.40 -0.84
CA PRO A 200 15.06 1.55 -1.54
C PRO A 200 15.90 2.48 -0.67
N GLY A 201 16.03 2.18 0.61
CA GLY A 201 16.79 2.97 1.57
C GLY A 201 15.97 4.06 2.25
N ARG A 202 16.56 4.61 3.32
CA ARG A 202 15.89 5.48 4.31
C ARG A 202 15.24 6.74 3.73
N GLN A 203 15.72 7.24 2.59
CA GLN A 203 15.17 8.45 1.97
C GLN A 203 13.74 8.26 1.43
N PHE A 204 13.32 7.01 1.22
CA PHE A 204 11.96 6.66 0.77
C PHE A 204 11.11 6.04 1.89
N TYR A 205 11.57 6.13 3.13
CA TYR A 205 10.76 5.72 4.28
C TYR A 205 9.69 6.76 4.56
N GLU A 206 8.54 6.31 5.02
CA GLU A 206 7.46 7.24 5.36
C GLU A 206 7.80 7.93 6.68
N VAL A 207 7.90 9.25 6.65
CA VAL A 207 8.12 10.06 7.85
C VAL A 207 6.78 10.23 8.54
N VAL A 208 6.77 9.90 9.82
CA VAL A 208 5.64 10.07 10.71
C VAL A 208 5.96 11.23 11.63
N ASP A 209 5.08 12.23 11.65
CA ASP A 209 5.05 13.24 12.70
C ASP A 209 3.72 13.11 13.47
N ALA A 210 3.82 12.76 14.75
CA ALA A 210 2.69 12.72 15.65
C ALA A 210 2.66 14.02 16.47
N GLU A 211 2.28 15.13 15.83
CA GLU A 211 1.96 16.37 16.54
C GLU A 211 0.82 16.08 17.55
N GLY A 212 1.14 16.05 18.85
CA GLY A 212 0.19 15.80 19.94
C GLY A 212 0.45 14.57 20.80
N TYR A 213 1.33 13.66 20.38
CA TYR A 213 1.65 12.42 21.13
C TYR A 213 3.09 12.43 21.67
N GLY A 214 3.47 13.53 22.34
CA GLY A 214 4.77 13.69 22.98
C GLY A 214 5.96 13.97 22.05
N GLY A 215 5.72 14.39 20.79
CA GLY A 215 6.78 14.76 19.85
C GLY A 215 7.50 13.56 19.22
N TYR A 216 6.79 12.43 19.06
CA TYR A 216 7.32 11.28 18.33
C TYR A 216 7.40 11.59 16.83
N SER A 217 8.63 11.75 16.34
CA SER A 217 8.94 11.66 14.92
C SER A 217 9.60 10.31 14.66
N GLY A 218 9.03 9.53 13.75
CA GLY A 218 9.49 8.18 13.41
C GLY A 218 9.61 8.01 11.90
N VAL A 219 10.30 6.98 11.47
CA VAL A 219 10.35 6.57 10.06
C VAL A 219 9.79 5.15 9.94
N ILE A 220 8.89 4.94 8.99
CA ILE A 220 8.37 3.63 8.63
C ILE A 220 9.17 3.13 7.42
N PRO A 221 9.97 2.07 7.56
CA PRO A 221 10.59 1.43 6.42
C PRO A 221 9.55 1.03 5.38
N ARG A 222 9.81 1.35 4.11
CA ARG A 222 8.97 0.93 3.00
C ARG A 222 9.82 0.26 1.93
N ASN A 223 9.50 -0.98 1.59
CA ASN A 223 10.00 -1.64 0.39
C ASN A 223 9.28 -1.10 -0.86
N LEU A 224 9.79 -1.43 -2.05
CA LEU A 224 9.22 -0.95 -3.31
C LEU A 224 7.75 -1.34 -3.50
N GLY A 225 7.34 -2.53 -3.06
CA GLY A 225 5.96 -2.99 -3.17
C GLY A 225 4.99 -2.22 -2.26
N GLN A 226 5.49 -1.61 -1.19
CA GLN A 226 4.73 -0.72 -0.30
C GLN A 226 4.60 0.69 -0.86
N ILE A 227 5.48 1.09 -1.78
CA ILE A 227 5.41 2.37 -2.50
C ILE A 227 4.51 2.22 -3.74
N ALA A 228 4.56 1.06 -4.41
CA ALA A 228 3.70 0.73 -5.54
C ALA A 228 2.22 0.68 -5.13
N THR A 229 1.32 1.07 -6.04
CA THR A 229 -0.14 0.98 -5.79
C THR A 229 -0.72 -0.38 -6.19
N LEU A 230 -0.01 -1.13 -7.05
CA LEU A 230 -0.43 -2.44 -7.54
C LEU A 230 0.50 -3.55 -7.04
N GLU A 231 -0.07 -4.58 -6.42
CA GLU A 231 0.66 -5.81 -6.08
C GLU A 231 0.98 -6.66 -7.32
N THR A 232 0.07 -6.64 -8.30
CA THR A 232 0.14 -7.43 -9.52
C THR A 232 -0.21 -6.58 -10.72
N ILE A 233 0.43 -6.82 -11.86
CA ILE A 233 0.02 -6.18 -13.12
C ILE A 233 -1.42 -6.60 -13.51
N PRO A 234 -2.23 -5.68 -14.06
CA PRO A 234 -3.52 -5.99 -14.67
C PRO A 234 -3.42 -6.98 -15.84
N ASP A 235 -4.52 -7.70 -16.13
CA ASP A 235 -4.61 -8.66 -17.23
C ASP A 235 -4.90 -7.97 -18.58
N PHE A 236 -3.93 -7.19 -19.05
CA PHE A 236 -4.06 -6.40 -20.29
C PHE A 236 -3.66 -7.15 -21.57
N ALA A 237 -3.13 -8.37 -21.45
CA ALA A 237 -2.55 -9.12 -22.57
C ALA A 237 -2.50 -10.62 -22.30
N PRO A 238 -2.28 -11.48 -23.33
CA PRO A 238 -2.07 -12.92 -23.11
C PRO A 238 -0.87 -13.20 -22.19
N GLU A 239 -0.93 -14.29 -21.41
CA GLU A 239 0.04 -14.63 -20.36
C GLU A 239 1.52 -14.50 -20.79
N ARG A 240 1.89 -14.99 -21.98
CA ARG A 240 3.27 -14.86 -22.53
C ARG A 240 3.79 -13.42 -22.62
N VAL A 241 2.90 -12.43 -22.70
CA VAL A 241 3.22 -11.00 -22.74
C VAL A 241 3.27 -10.44 -21.32
N LEU A 242 2.35 -10.88 -20.47
CA LEU A 242 2.34 -10.53 -19.05
C LEU A 242 3.61 -11.01 -18.34
N GLU A 243 4.12 -12.20 -18.68
CA GLU A 243 5.43 -12.69 -18.21
C GLU A 243 6.55 -11.68 -18.47
N SER A 244 6.66 -11.16 -19.70
CA SER A 244 7.66 -10.13 -20.03
C SER A 244 7.39 -8.79 -19.34
N ALA A 245 6.12 -8.46 -19.08
CA ALA A 245 5.75 -7.22 -18.40
C ALA A 245 6.09 -7.26 -16.90
N ARG A 246 5.98 -8.43 -16.25
CA ARG A 246 6.32 -8.60 -14.82
C ARG A 246 7.80 -8.38 -14.53
N ASP A 247 8.66 -8.54 -15.53
CA ASP A 247 10.10 -8.34 -15.42
C ASP A 247 10.55 -6.90 -15.75
N ILE A 248 9.62 -5.98 -16.01
CA ILE A 248 9.93 -4.56 -16.22
C ILE A 248 10.00 -3.87 -14.86
N ASP A 249 11.12 -3.19 -14.58
CA ASP A 249 11.44 -2.58 -13.28
C ASP A 249 10.29 -1.76 -12.68
N VAL A 250 9.73 -0.82 -13.47
CA VAL A 250 8.56 -0.01 -13.06
C VAL A 250 7.60 0.19 -14.22
N ILE A 251 6.30 0.05 -13.96
CA ILE A 251 5.23 0.35 -14.92
C ILE A 251 4.22 1.32 -14.30
N TRP A 252 3.83 2.32 -15.07
CA TRP A 252 2.69 3.19 -14.79
C TRP A 252 1.50 2.79 -15.64
N PHE A 253 0.35 2.64 -14.99
CA PHE A 253 -0.93 2.24 -15.55
C PHE A 253 -1.93 3.38 -15.49
N LYS A 254 -2.85 3.38 -16.45
CA LYS A 254 -4.07 4.16 -16.42
C LYS A 254 -5.19 3.31 -17.01
N GLU A 255 -6.30 3.20 -16.31
CA GLU A 255 -7.43 2.36 -16.74
C GLU A 255 -6.98 0.93 -17.09
N ASP A 256 -6.19 0.32 -16.20
CA ASP A 256 -5.61 -1.03 -16.34
C ASP A 256 -4.65 -1.25 -17.53
N LEU A 257 -4.30 -0.20 -18.29
CA LEU A 257 -3.39 -0.28 -19.42
C LEU A 257 -2.03 0.35 -19.10
N PRO A 258 -0.90 -0.30 -19.45
CA PRO A 258 0.42 0.32 -19.36
C PRO A 258 0.51 1.59 -20.23
N VAL A 259 0.89 2.70 -19.61
CA VAL A 259 1.11 3.99 -20.29
C VAL A 259 2.59 4.33 -20.37
N VAL A 260 3.35 4.03 -19.32
CA VAL A 260 4.79 4.24 -19.28
C VAL A 260 5.47 3.05 -18.64
N CYS A 261 6.55 2.57 -19.24
CA CYS A 261 7.36 1.48 -18.71
C CYS A 261 8.81 1.96 -18.60
N PHE A 262 9.45 1.69 -17.47
CA PHE A 262 10.79 2.13 -17.14
C PHE A 262 11.70 0.93 -16.90
N GLU A 263 12.92 1.06 -17.39
CA GLU A 263 14.05 0.18 -17.11
C GLU A 263 15.15 1.04 -16.46
N VAL A 264 15.63 0.65 -15.29
CA VAL A 264 16.68 1.34 -14.54
C VAL A 264 18.00 0.61 -14.75
N GLU A 265 18.93 1.23 -15.47
CA GLU A 265 20.15 0.56 -15.92
C GLU A 265 21.40 1.17 -15.26
N HIS A 266 21.71 0.73 -14.04
CA HIS A 266 22.89 1.22 -13.30
C HIS A 266 24.21 0.75 -13.90
N THR A 267 24.35 -0.56 -14.16
CA THR A 267 25.65 -1.13 -14.55
C THR A 267 25.58 -2.19 -15.66
N THR A 268 24.44 -2.87 -15.87
CA THR A 268 24.42 -4.08 -16.71
C THR A 268 23.16 -4.31 -17.56
N ASN A 269 23.36 -4.02 -18.85
CA ASN A 269 22.71 -4.63 -20.03
C ASN A 269 21.34 -4.11 -20.50
N VAL A 270 21.29 -2.80 -20.78
CA VAL A 270 20.32 -2.05 -21.62
C VAL A 270 19.57 -2.88 -22.67
N LYS A 271 20.23 -3.80 -23.38
CA LYS A 271 19.58 -4.62 -24.42
C LYS A 271 18.45 -5.51 -23.88
N GLN A 272 18.59 -6.07 -22.68
CA GLN A 272 17.57 -6.95 -22.11
C GLN A 272 16.33 -6.17 -21.68
N GLY A 273 16.50 -5.01 -21.04
CA GLY A 273 15.38 -4.11 -20.74
C GLY A 273 14.64 -3.66 -22.00
N LEU A 274 15.38 -3.29 -23.05
CA LEU A 274 14.77 -2.97 -24.36
C LEU A 274 13.98 -4.16 -24.94
N LEU A 275 14.43 -5.40 -24.73
CA LEU A 275 13.74 -6.61 -25.21
C LEU A 275 12.42 -6.84 -24.49
N ARG A 276 12.38 -6.69 -23.15
CA ARG A 276 11.12 -6.78 -22.39
C ARG A 276 10.10 -5.75 -22.85
N GLN A 277 10.53 -4.49 -22.98
CA GLN A 277 9.71 -3.42 -23.51
C GLN A 277 9.24 -3.70 -24.95
N PHE A 278 10.11 -4.25 -25.80
CA PHE A 278 9.74 -4.64 -27.17
C PHE A 278 8.69 -5.76 -27.20
N GLN A 279 8.81 -6.78 -26.33
CA GLN A 279 7.90 -7.92 -26.26
C GLN A 279 6.46 -7.49 -25.98
N ILE A 280 6.26 -6.48 -25.12
CA ILE A 280 4.94 -5.97 -24.77
C ILE A 280 4.40 -4.94 -25.77
N SER A 281 5.28 -4.28 -26.53
CA SER A 281 4.97 -3.10 -27.35
C SER A 281 3.79 -3.22 -28.31
N LYS A 282 3.51 -4.44 -28.81
CA LYS A 282 2.40 -4.72 -29.74
C LYS A 282 1.03 -4.68 -29.06
N GLN A 283 0.95 -5.04 -27.76
CA GLN A 283 -0.30 -5.03 -27.01
C GLN A 283 -0.60 -3.67 -26.40
N VAL A 284 0.43 -2.84 -26.22
CA VAL A 284 0.31 -1.50 -25.63
C VAL A 284 0.76 -0.42 -26.61
N PRO A 285 0.07 -0.18 -27.74
CA PRO A 285 0.57 0.67 -28.83
C PRO A 285 0.86 2.12 -28.42
N ASN A 286 0.20 2.61 -27.37
CA ASN A 286 0.34 3.98 -26.87
C ASN A 286 1.39 4.13 -25.75
N ALA A 287 1.96 3.03 -25.26
CA ALA A 287 2.92 3.09 -24.15
C ALA A 287 4.25 3.72 -24.58
N ARG A 288 4.84 4.51 -23.67
CA ARG A 288 6.19 5.06 -23.78
C ARG A 288 7.17 4.19 -23.01
N PHE A 289 8.37 4.04 -23.56
CA PHE A 289 9.42 3.19 -22.99
C PHE A 289 10.61 4.05 -22.59
N PHE A 290 10.98 4.02 -21.33
CA PHE A 290 12.08 4.79 -20.79
C PHE A 290 13.20 3.87 -20.32
N VAL A 291 14.43 4.34 -20.50
CA VAL A 291 15.62 3.81 -19.83
C VAL A 291 16.19 4.94 -18.99
N ILE A 292 16.22 4.75 -17.68
CA ILE A 292 16.77 5.70 -16.70
C ILE A 292 18.13 5.16 -16.25
N ALA A 293 19.21 5.90 -16.53
CA ALA A 293 20.57 5.37 -16.33
C ALA A 293 21.63 6.48 -16.22
N PRO A 294 22.86 6.17 -15.77
CA PRO A 294 23.99 7.09 -15.88
C PRO A 294 24.30 7.45 -17.34
N GLU A 295 24.85 8.65 -17.57
CA GLU A 295 25.14 9.17 -18.92
C GLU A 295 26.07 8.24 -19.73
N GLU A 296 26.93 7.49 -19.05
CA GLU A 296 27.83 6.49 -19.63
C GLU A 296 27.09 5.41 -20.42
N GLN A 297 25.83 5.13 -20.08
CA GLN A 297 25.01 4.14 -20.79
C GLN A 297 24.34 4.69 -22.06
N ARG A 298 24.33 6.02 -22.28
CA ARG A 298 23.61 6.64 -23.41
C ARG A 298 24.08 6.10 -24.76
N ALA A 299 25.40 6.02 -24.96
CA ALA A 299 25.96 5.53 -26.22
C ALA A 299 25.54 4.08 -26.51
N LYS A 300 25.48 3.24 -25.47
CA LYS A 300 25.03 1.85 -25.56
C LYS A 300 23.54 1.78 -25.88
N PHE A 301 22.72 2.56 -25.20
CA PHE A 301 21.29 2.69 -25.50
C PHE A 301 21.06 3.08 -26.96
N GLU A 302 21.69 4.17 -27.42
CA GLU A 302 21.49 4.70 -28.78
C GLU A 302 21.89 3.68 -29.86
N LYS A 303 22.97 2.93 -29.60
CA LYS A 303 23.38 1.81 -30.46
C LYS A 303 22.31 0.73 -30.51
N GLU A 304 21.87 0.23 -29.36
CA GLU A 304 20.89 -0.87 -29.30
C GLU A 304 19.55 -0.47 -29.92
N VAL A 305 18.97 0.68 -29.58
CA VAL A 305 17.69 1.14 -30.17
C VAL A 305 17.77 1.41 -31.68
N GLY A 306 18.97 1.51 -32.25
CA GLY A 306 19.21 1.59 -33.69
C GLY A 306 19.21 0.22 -34.41
N THR A 307 19.22 -0.88 -33.67
CA THR A 307 19.27 -2.25 -34.21
C THR A 307 17.89 -2.91 -34.28
N TYR A 308 17.79 -4.03 -35.02
CA TYR A 308 16.60 -4.87 -34.99
C TYR A 308 16.57 -5.70 -33.70
N PRO A 309 15.42 -5.86 -33.02
CA PRO A 309 14.09 -5.42 -33.46
C PRO A 309 13.70 -4.00 -33.02
N PHE A 310 14.47 -3.37 -32.13
CA PHE A 310 14.14 -2.13 -31.43
C PHE A 310 13.88 -0.94 -32.35
N ARG A 311 14.59 -0.86 -33.50
CA ARG A 311 14.43 0.21 -34.49
C ARG A 311 13.00 0.36 -34.99
N GLN A 312 12.20 -0.71 -34.97
CA GLN A 312 10.79 -0.68 -35.39
C GLN A 312 9.92 0.26 -34.54
N ILE A 313 10.29 0.49 -33.30
CA ILE A 313 9.57 1.35 -32.36
C ILE A 313 10.50 2.39 -31.71
N ARG A 314 11.58 2.77 -32.41
CA ARG A 314 12.61 3.69 -31.90
C ARG A 314 12.03 4.98 -31.31
N ASN A 315 10.99 5.53 -31.94
CA ASN A 315 10.32 6.76 -31.51
C ASN A 315 9.58 6.63 -30.17
N ARG A 316 9.36 5.41 -29.68
CA ARG A 316 8.71 5.12 -28.39
C ARG A 316 9.70 4.95 -27.24
N TYR A 317 10.98 4.72 -27.54
CA TYR A 317 12.05 4.66 -26.55
C TYR A 317 12.55 6.07 -26.21
N THR A 318 12.95 6.28 -24.96
CA THR A 318 13.53 7.54 -24.47
C THR A 318 14.55 7.24 -23.39
N PHE A 319 15.75 7.82 -23.51
CA PHE A 319 16.78 7.74 -22.49
C PHE A 319 16.76 9.00 -21.63
N LYS A 320 16.87 8.84 -20.31
CA LYS A 320 17.03 9.95 -19.37
C LYS A 320 18.09 9.63 -18.33
N THR A 321 18.90 10.62 -18.02
CA THR A 321 19.90 10.51 -16.97
C THR A 321 19.29 10.65 -15.58
N TYR A 322 19.98 10.17 -14.55
CA TYR A 322 19.54 10.43 -13.17
C TYR A 322 19.41 11.92 -12.85
N PRO A 323 20.33 12.83 -13.23
CA PRO A 323 20.12 14.26 -13.01
C PRO A 323 18.87 14.83 -13.70
N GLU A 324 18.62 14.48 -14.97
CA GLU A 324 17.39 14.90 -15.67
C GLU A 324 16.13 14.37 -14.98
N PHE A 325 16.18 13.13 -14.49
CA PHE A 325 15.06 12.50 -13.80
C PHE A 325 14.83 13.13 -12.41
N ILE A 326 15.87 13.36 -11.62
CA ILE A 326 15.80 14.02 -10.31
C ILE A 326 15.22 15.44 -10.45
N GLU A 327 15.63 16.19 -11.48
CA GLU A 327 15.05 17.51 -11.74
C GLU A 327 13.54 17.44 -11.99
N PHE A 328 13.09 16.49 -12.81
CA PHE A 328 11.65 16.29 -13.07
C PHE A 328 10.90 15.87 -11.81
N TYR A 329 11.48 14.94 -11.04
CA TYR A 329 10.96 14.47 -9.76
C TYR A 329 10.73 15.62 -8.78
N ASP A 330 11.74 16.49 -8.62
CA ASP A 330 11.68 17.68 -7.77
C ASP A 330 10.58 18.66 -8.22
N TRP A 331 10.41 18.86 -9.53
CA TRP A 331 9.34 19.70 -10.06
C TRP A 331 7.95 19.11 -9.84
N ALA A 332 7.80 17.79 -9.96
CA ALA A 332 6.54 17.11 -9.69
C ALA A 332 6.10 17.29 -8.23
N TRP A 333 7.03 17.17 -7.27
CA TRP A 333 6.76 17.45 -5.87
C TRP A 333 6.35 18.91 -5.61
N LYS A 334 7.08 19.87 -6.18
CA LYS A 334 6.73 21.30 -6.06
C LYS A 334 5.34 21.57 -6.62
N PHE A 335 5.02 20.98 -7.78
CA PHE A 335 3.70 21.10 -8.39
C PHE A 335 2.62 20.44 -7.52
N HIS A 336 2.87 19.25 -6.97
CA HIS A 336 1.94 18.56 -6.08
C HIS A 336 1.61 19.39 -4.83
N GLU A 337 2.63 19.93 -4.17
CA GLU A 337 2.48 20.80 -3.00
C GLU A 337 1.72 22.09 -3.33
N ALA A 338 1.98 22.68 -4.49
CA ALA A 338 1.22 23.84 -4.95
C ALA A 338 -0.24 23.47 -5.25
N LYS A 339 -0.48 22.36 -5.95
CA LYS A 339 -1.81 21.86 -6.34
C LYS A 339 -2.67 21.53 -5.12
N SER A 340 -2.11 20.90 -4.09
CA SER A 340 -2.83 20.51 -2.87
C SER A 340 -3.40 21.73 -2.13
N LYS A 341 -2.69 22.86 -2.13
CA LYS A 341 -3.16 24.14 -1.55
C LYS A 341 -4.43 24.68 -2.22
N PHE A 342 -4.71 24.28 -3.46
CA PHE A 342 -5.91 24.67 -4.20
C PHE A 342 -7.02 23.60 -4.20
N GLN A 343 -6.84 22.46 -3.51
CA GLN A 343 -7.82 21.36 -3.44
C GLN A 343 -8.30 20.86 -4.82
N LEU A 344 -7.43 20.93 -5.83
CA LEU A 344 -7.76 20.49 -7.19
C LEU A 344 -7.57 18.98 -7.34
N HIS A 345 -8.63 18.29 -7.76
CA HIS A 345 -8.56 16.92 -8.27
C HIS A 345 -8.58 16.99 -9.81
N LEU A 346 -7.50 16.54 -10.46
CA LEU A 346 -7.32 16.55 -11.93
C LEU A 346 -7.23 15.13 -12.44
#